data_AF-A0A9P7A906-F1
#
_entry.id   AF-A0A9P7A906-F1
#
_cell.length_a   1.000
_cell.length_b   1.000
_cell.length_c   1.000
_cell.angle_alpha   90.00
_cell.angle_beta   90.00
_cell.angle_gamma   90.00
#
_symmetry.space_group_name_H-M   'P 1'
#
loop_
_entity.id
_entity.type
_entity.pdbx_description
1 polymer ?
#
loop_
_entity_poly.entity_id
_entity_poly.type
_entity_poly.pdbx_seq_one_letter_code
_entity_poly.pdbx_strand_id
1 'polypeptide(L)'
;MDAAGFFKGDTMMEVFTVLANSGTDVKTVRDAVILYIARKKQKGRSEQHIQDKLLQLEDKFKHIEMWHPAFRDARALFQLPKSKHIPLPKSAIHKQHESKLLHPIDMGSVPPSLKSPASPSHGSPTPSSWDASLPRLQDLPYALL
;
A
#
# COMPACT_ATOMS: atom_id res chain seq x y z
N MET A 1 25.27 -29.32 7.55
CA MET A 1 25.97 -28.13 8.09
C MET A 1 25.04 -26.97 7.80
N ASP A 2 24.03 -26.77 8.65
CA ASP A 2 22.86 -25.97 8.33
C ASP A 2 22.76 -24.79 9.29
N ALA A 3 23.79 -23.95 9.29
CA ALA A 3 23.71 -22.61 9.83
C ALA A 3 23.19 -21.66 8.73
N ALA A 4 22.01 -21.96 8.18
CA ALA A 4 21.24 -20.96 7.47
C ALA A 4 20.74 -19.96 8.51
N GLY A 5 21.59 -18.98 8.84
CA GLY A 5 21.23 -17.86 9.71
C GLY A 5 19.97 -17.21 9.16
N PHE A 6 18.84 -17.49 9.81
CA PHE A 6 17.54 -17.01 9.38
C PHE A 6 17.55 -15.49 9.29
N PHE A 7 17.28 -14.93 8.11
CA PHE A 7 17.20 -13.48 7.92
C PHE A 7 16.06 -12.91 8.79
N LYS A 8 16.41 -12.14 9.82
CA LYS A 8 15.43 -11.56 10.75
C LYS A 8 14.99 -10.16 10.31
N GLY A 9 15.81 -9.47 9.53
CA GLY A 9 15.61 -8.07 9.16
C GLY A 9 15.90 -7.11 10.31
N ASP A 10 16.75 -7.51 11.26
CA ASP A 10 16.96 -6.78 12.50
C ASP A 10 18.07 -5.74 12.40
N THR A 11 19.10 -6.05 11.62
CA THR A 11 20.29 -5.21 11.45
C THR A 11 20.41 -4.74 10.01
N MET A 12 21.08 -3.60 9.79
CA MET A 12 21.37 -3.16 8.42
C MET A 12 22.28 -4.14 7.69
N MET A 13 23.19 -4.81 8.40
CA MET A 13 24.12 -5.76 7.79
C MET A 13 23.37 -6.96 7.21
N GLU A 14 22.40 -7.52 7.95
CA GLU A 14 21.53 -8.59 7.43
C GLU A 14 20.83 -8.18 6.13
N VAL A 15 20.22 -6.98 6.13
CA VAL A 15 19.52 -6.47 4.94
C VAL A 15 20.49 -6.24 3.78
N PHE A 16 21.68 -5.68 4.05
CA PHE A 16 22.70 -5.51 3.03
C PHE A 16 23.14 -6.83 2.41
N THR A 17 23.32 -7.87 3.22
CA THR A 17 23.66 -9.21 2.73
C THR A 17 22.57 -9.78 1.85
N VAL A 18 21.30 -9.68 2.25
CA VAL A 18 20.19 -10.17 1.41
C VAL A 18 20.12 -9.41 0.10
N LEU A 19 20.16 -8.07 0.13
CA LEU A 19 20.10 -7.24 -1.07
C LEU A 19 21.27 -7.56 -2.01
N ALA A 20 22.50 -7.60 -1.50
CA ALA A 20 23.69 -7.92 -2.30
C ALA A 20 23.60 -9.29 -3.00
N ASN A 21 22.95 -10.27 -2.38
CA ASN A 21 22.75 -11.61 -2.94
C ASN A 21 21.46 -11.76 -3.76
N SER A 22 20.61 -10.73 -3.82
CA SER A 22 19.32 -10.82 -4.53
C SER A 22 19.46 -10.74 -6.05
N GLY A 23 20.58 -10.22 -6.56
CA GLY A 23 20.81 -10.05 -8.00
C GLY A 23 19.66 -9.29 -8.66
N THR A 24 18.93 -9.96 -9.56
CA THR A 24 17.79 -9.41 -10.29
C THR A 24 16.43 -9.62 -9.62
N ASP A 25 16.38 -10.27 -8.45
CA ASP A 25 15.13 -10.58 -7.77
C ASP A 25 14.59 -9.37 -6.97
N VAL A 26 13.77 -8.59 -7.65
CA VAL A 26 13.10 -7.41 -7.08
C VAL A 26 12.12 -7.79 -5.95
N LYS A 27 11.53 -8.99 -5.97
CA LYS A 27 10.59 -9.42 -4.93
C LYS A 27 11.33 -9.67 -3.62
N THR A 28 12.46 -10.38 -3.67
CA THR A 28 13.31 -10.61 -2.48
C THR A 28 13.80 -9.28 -1.90
N VAL A 29 14.23 -8.33 -2.74
CA VAL A 29 14.61 -6.99 -2.27
C VAL A 29 13.45 -6.29 -1.57
N ARG A 30 12.26 -6.28 -2.18
CA ARG A 30 11.07 -5.65 -1.61
C ARG A 30 10.71 -6.24 -0.26
N ASP A 31 10.64 -7.57 -0.19
CA ASP A 31 10.21 -8.28 1.02
C ASP A 31 11.24 -8.10 2.14
N ALA A 32 12.55 -8.05 1.81
CA ALA A 32 13.60 -7.75 2.78
C ALA A 32 13.51 -6.33 3.36
N VAL A 33 13.24 -5.33 2.50
CA VAL A 33 13.06 -3.94 2.95
C VAL A 33 11.80 -3.79 3.78
N ILE A 34 10.69 -4.45 3.38
CA ILE A 34 9.45 -4.47 4.16
C ILE A 34 9.68 -5.07 5.53
N LEU A 35 10.36 -6.23 5.61
CA LEU A 35 10.65 -6.89 6.87
C LEU A 35 11.51 -6.00 7.77
N TYR A 36 12.53 -5.34 7.20
CA TYR A 36 13.37 -4.41 7.96
C TYR A 36 12.55 -3.27 8.58
N ILE A 37 11.68 -2.62 7.80
CA ILE A 37 10.83 -1.54 8.31
C ILE A 37 9.89 -2.07 9.40
N ALA A 38 9.24 -3.21 9.16
CA ALA A 38 8.35 -3.84 10.13
C ALA A 38 9.06 -4.13 11.46
N ARG A 39 10.28 -4.68 11.41
CA ARG A 39 11.09 -4.94 12.61
C ARG A 39 11.49 -3.68 13.35
N LYS A 40 11.80 -2.59 12.65
CA LYS A 40 12.10 -1.31 13.31
C LYS A 40 10.86 -0.72 13.99
N LYS A 41 9.70 -0.78 13.34
CA LYS A 41 8.42 -0.37 13.96
C LYS A 41 8.10 -1.23 15.19
N GLN A 42 8.25 -2.55 15.08
CA GLN A 42 8.04 -3.49 16.19
C GLN A 42 8.95 -3.19 17.40
N LYS A 43 10.19 -2.73 17.14
CA LYS A 43 11.14 -2.31 18.17
C LYS A 43 10.90 -0.90 18.71
N GLY A 44 9.77 -0.28 18.38
CA GLY A 44 9.41 1.06 18.85
C GLY A 44 10.31 2.18 18.31
N ARG A 45 10.96 1.96 17.16
CA ARG A 45 11.81 3.01 16.55
C ARG A 45 10.93 4.10 15.95
N SER A 46 11.34 5.36 16.15
CA SER A 46 10.65 6.50 15.58
C SER A 46 10.66 6.45 14.06
N GLU A 47 9.64 7.05 13.44
CA GLU A 47 9.56 7.11 11.98
C GLU A 47 10.79 7.79 11.37
N GLN A 48 11.26 8.88 11.96
CA GLN A 48 12.49 9.56 11.53
C GLN A 48 13.70 8.63 11.54
N HIS A 49 13.87 7.83 12.59
CA HIS A 49 14.97 6.84 12.66
C HIS A 49 14.86 5.80 11.53
N ILE A 50 13.64 5.35 11.22
CA ILE A 50 13.39 4.41 10.13
C ILE A 50 13.72 5.05 8.79
N GLN A 51 13.26 6.29 8.56
CA GLN A 51 13.52 7.04 7.34
C GLN A 51 15.02 7.24 7.12
N ASP A 52 15.77 7.65 8.16
CA ASP A 52 17.22 7.85 8.06
C ASP A 52 17.96 6.56 7.68
N LYS A 53 17.54 5.42 8.24
CA LYS A 53 18.11 4.12 7.90
C LYS A 53 17.72 3.65 6.51
N LEU A 54 16.48 3.91 6.08
CA LEU A 54 16.04 3.59 4.74
C LEU A 54 16.79 4.43 3.70
N LEU A 55 17.03 5.71 3.97
CA LEU A 55 17.82 6.58 3.12
C LEU A 55 19.27 6.10 2.98
N GLN A 56 19.89 5.60 4.05
CA GLN A 56 21.23 4.99 3.98
C GLN A 56 21.25 3.74 3.07
N LEU A 57 20.21 2.89 3.18
CA LEU A 57 20.06 1.72 2.31
C LEU A 57 19.92 2.14 0.84
N GLU A 58 19.06 3.11 0.57
CA GLU A 58 18.78 3.57 -0.79
C GLU A 58 19.96 4.29 -1.41
N ASP A 59 20.67 5.12 -0.66
CA ASP A 59 21.87 5.80 -1.18
C ASP A 59 22.92 4.80 -1.65
N LYS A 60 23.06 3.68 -0.93
CA LYS A 60 24.00 2.61 -1.28
C LYS A 60 23.61 1.86 -2.55
N PHE A 61 22.31 1.69 -2.81
CA PHE A 61 21.80 0.92 -3.96
C PHE A 61 21.12 1.76 -5.04
N LYS A 62 21.21 3.09 -4.98
CA LYS A 62 20.57 4.01 -5.95
C LYS A 62 20.98 3.77 -7.40
N HIS A 63 22.16 3.17 -7.62
CA HIS A 63 22.66 2.83 -8.95
C HIS A 63 21.97 1.60 -9.58
N ILE A 64 21.23 0.81 -8.78
CA ILE A 64 20.51 -0.37 -9.26
C ILE A 64 19.05 0.01 -9.52
N GLU A 65 18.79 0.57 -10.72
CA GLU A 65 17.48 1.11 -11.09
C GLU A 65 16.34 0.10 -10.97
N MET A 66 16.61 -1.17 -11.27
CA MET A 66 15.61 -2.22 -11.19
C MET A 66 15.09 -2.48 -9.76
N TRP A 67 15.82 -2.09 -8.73
CA TRP A 67 15.38 -2.21 -7.34
C TRP A 67 14.57 -1.00 -6.87
N HIS A 68 14.56 0.10 -7.63
CA HIS A 68 13.82 1.31 -7.28
C HIS A 68 12.33 1.07 -6.98
N PRO A 69 11.58 0.26 -7.77
CA PRO A 69 10.20 -0.09 -7.45
C PRO A 69 10.06 -0.73 -6.06
N ALA A 70 10.95 -1.67 -5.70
CA ALA A 70 10.89 -2.37 -4.41
C ALA A 70 10.96 -1.40 -3.21
N PHE A 71 11.87 -0.43 -3.25
CA PHE A 71 11.97 0.59 -2.19
C PHE A 71 10.76 1.53 -2.18
N ARG A 72 10.24 1.92 -3.35
CA ARG A 72 9.03 2.76 -3.45
C ARG A 72 7.82 2.05 -2.85
N ASP A 73 7.62 0.79 -3.21
CA ASP A 73 6.53 -0.04 -2.72
C ASP A 73 6.60 -0.23 -1.21
N ALA A 74 7.80 -0.53 -0.68
CA ALA A 74 8.02 -0.67 0.75
C ALA A 74 7.71 0.64 1.49
N ARG A 75 8.14 1.80 0.98
CA ARG A 75 7.80 3.11 1.58
C ARG A 75 6.30 3.37 1.58
N ALA A 76 5.64 3.13 0.44
CA ALA A 76 4.21 3.34 0.29
C ALA A 76 3.40 2.48 1.27
N LEU A 77 3.80 1.21 1.45
CA LEU A 77 3.15 0.28 2.38
C LEU A 77 3.14 0.81 3.82
N PHE A 78 4.22 1.45 4.26
CA PHE A 78 4.36 2.00 5.61
C PHE A 78 4.03 3.49 5.72
N GLN A 79 3.50 4.09 4.65
CA GLN A 79 3.18 5.52 4.53
C GLN A 79 4.38 6.44 4.83
N LEU A 80 5.59 5.98 4.51
CA LEU A 80 6.81 6.77 4.68
C LEU A 80 6.92 7.82 3.55
N PRO A 81 7.55 8.99 3.82
CA PRO A 81 7.83 9.98 2.80
C PRO A 81 8.60 9.40 1.61
N LYS A 82 8.52 10.06 0.46
CA LYS A 82 9.21 9.64 -0.76
C LYS A 82 10.74 9.72 -0.59
N SER A 83 11.44 8.84 -1.31
CA SER A 83 12.92 8.84 -1.32
C SER A 83 13.46 10.07 -2.02
N LYS A 84 14.58 10.60 -1.52
CA LYS A 84 15.40 11.61 -2.21
C LYS A 84 16.38 11.00 -3.21
N HIS A 85 16.66 9.70 -3.11
CA HIS A 85 17.64 8.99 -3.93
C HIS A 85 17.01 8.19 -5.06
N ILE A 86 15.76 7.76 -4.87
CA ILE A 86 15.04 6.96 -5.84
C ILE A 86 14.05 7.84 -6.59
N PRO A 87 14.28 8.13 -7.88
CA PRO A 87 13.40 8.97 -8.66
C PRO A 87 12.00 8.34 -8.79
N LEU A 88 10.99 9.19 -8.96
CA LEU A 88 9.67 8.73 -9.38
C LEU A 88 9.77 8.22 -10.82
N PRO A 89 9.00 7.19 -11.20
CA PRO A 89 8.91 6.81 -12.60
C PRO A 89 8.47 8.04 -13.39
N LYS A 90 9.25 8.40 -14.41
CA LYS A 90 8.81 9.39 -15.41
C LYS A 90 7.53 8.80 -15.97
N SER A 91 6.40 9.41 -15.67
CA SER A 91 5.09 8.95 -16.08
C SER A 91 5.16 8.59 -17.56
N ALA A 92 5.11 7.29 -17.86
CA ALA A 92 4.92 6.85 -19.23
C ALA A 92 3.51 7.33 -19.60
N ILE A 93 3.47 8.41 -20.36
CA ILE A 93 2.30 8.82 -21.11
C ILE A 93 1.79 7.55 -21.81
N HIS A 94 0.59 7.14 -21.42
CA HIS A 94 -0.35 6.33 -22.20
C HIS A 94 0.19 5.06 -22.87
N LYS A 95 -0.04 3.89 -22.26
CA LYS A 95 -0.37 2.66 -23.00
C LYS A 95 -1.49 1.90 -22.32
N GLN A 96 -2.72 2.44 -22.44
CA GLN A 96 -3.86 1.57 -22.66
C GLN A 96 -3.61 0.87 -24.00
N HIS A 97 -3.11 -0.36 -23.95
CA HIS A 97 -3.03 -1.21 -25.12
C HIS A 97 -4.13 -2.26 -25.00
N GLU A 98 -5.16 -2.07 -25.82
CA GLU A 98 -6.06 -3.06 -26.41
C GLU A 98 -6.43 -4.31 -25.58
N SER A 99 -7.69 -4.31 -25.13
CA SER A 99 -8.57 -5.44 -25.41
C SER A 99 -9.63 -4.98 -26.40
N LYS A 100 -9.26 -4.91 -27.68
CA LYS A 100 -10.14 -4.66 -28.82
C LYS A 100 -10.50 -6.00 -29.46
N LEU A 101 -11.45 -6.71 -28.87
CA LEU A 101 -12.12 -7.91 -29.40
C LEU A 101 -13.52 -7.88 -28.73
N LEU A 102 -14.68 -7.71 -29.37
CA LEU A 102 -15.17 -7.96 -30.72
C LEU A 102 -16.34 -6.99 -31.02
N HIS A 103 -16.60 -6.76 -32.31
CA HIS A 103 -17.65 -5.92 -32.89
C HIS A 103 -19.08 -6.19 -32.37
N PRO A 104 -19.96 -5.18 -32.42
CA PRO A 104 -21.27 -5.39 -33.03
C PRO A 104 -21.44 -4.51 -34.27
N ILE A 105 -21.96 -5.14 -35.31
CA ILE A 105 -22.31 -4.59 -36.62
C ILE A 105 -23.31 -3.44 -36.46
N ASP A 106 -23.01 -2.33 -37.12
CA ASP A 106 -23.91 -1.19 -37.35
C ASP A 106 -24.82 -1.50 -38.54
N MET A 107 -26.15 -1.38 -38.36
CA MET A 107 -27.11 -1.05 -39.42
C MET A 107 -28.53 -0.94 -38.84
N GLY A 108 -29.14 0.25 -38.93
CA GLY A 108 -30.60 0.39 -39.01
C GLY A 108 -31.23 1.52 -38.20
N SER A 109 -31.22 2.74 -38.75
CA SER A 109 -32.00 3.90 -38.32
C SER A 109 -33.51 3.66 -38.25
N VAL A 110 -34.17 4.17 -37.19
CA VAL A 110 -35.59 4.61 -37.22
C VAL A 110 -35.82 5.76 -36.20
N PRO A 111 -36.72 6.73 -36.50
CA PRO A 111 -36.70 8.11 -35.97
C PRO A 111 -37.43 8.32 -34.61
N PRO A 112 -37.30 9.50 -33.96
CA PRO A 112 -37.79 9.75 -32.61
C PRO A 112 -39.26 10.17 -32.58
N SER A 113 -40.05 9.60 -31.67
CA SER A 113 -41.43 10.05 -31.40
C SER A 113 -41.52 10.67 -30.01
N LEU A 114 -41.72 11.99 -30.01
CA LEU A 114 -42.00 12.86 -28.88
C LEU A 114 -43.37 12.56 -28.26
N LYS A 115 -43.42 12.29 -26.95
CA LYS A 115 -44.48 12.75 -26.03
C LYS A 115 -43.96 12.87 -24.60
N SER A 116 -43.71 14.11 -24.16
CA SER A 116 -43.73 14.53 -22.74
C SER A 116 -45.21 14.73 -22.29
N PRO A 117 -45.53 15.19 -21.07
CA PRO A 117 -44.87 15.13 -19.76
C PRO A 117 -45.82 14.54 -18.67
N ALA A 118 -45.27 14.00 -17.58
CA ALA A 118 -45.98 13.95 -16.30
C ALA A 118 -44.98 13.92 -15.14
N SER A 119 -44.75 15.08 -14.55
CA SER A 119 -44.38 15.24 -13.14
C SER A 119 -45.65 15.77 -12.46
N PRO A 120 -45.98 15.34 -11.23
CA PRO A 120 -45.18 15.84 -10.11
C PRO A 120 -45.06 14.88 -8.91
N SER A 121 -44.14 15.29 -8.02
CA SER A 121 -44.41 15.43 -6.59
C SER A 121 -43.98 14.34 -5.58
N HIS A 122 -43.05 14.80 -4.73
CA HIS A 122 -42.91 14.57 -3.29
C HIS A 122 -42.20 13.28 -2.80
N GLY A 123 -41.09 13.46 -2.07
CA GLY A 123 -40.62 12.43 -1.14
C GLY A 123 -39.13 12.43 -0.79
N SER A 124 -38.64 13.44 -0.11
CA SER A 124 -37.49 13.34 0.81
C SER A 124 -37.77 14.32 1.94
N PRO A 125 -37.28 14.19 3.18
CA PRO A 125 -36.42 13.15 3.78
C PRO A 125 -37.04 12.57 5.08
N THR A 126 -36.38 11.63 5.77
CA THR A 126 -36.19 11.71 7.24
C THR A 126 -35.23 10.63 7.77
N PRO A 127 -34.46 10.94 8.82
CA PRO A 127 -33.45 10.07 9.43
C PRO A 127 -34.07 9.22 10.55
N SER A 128 -33.57 8.00 10.75
CA SER A 128 -33.82 7.27 12.00
C SER A 128 -32.55 7.32 12.86
N SER A 129 -32.63 8.16 13.88
CA SER A 129 -31.69 8.33 14.99
C SER A 129 -32.42 7.97 16.26
N TRP A 130 -32.03 6.89 16.94
CA TRP A 130 -32.02 6.69 18.40
C TRP A 130 -31.70 5.21 18.67
N ASP A 131 -30.58 4.94 19.33
CA ASP A 131 -30.48 4.69 20.78
C ASP A 131 -30.56 3.18 21.07
N ALA A 132 -29.41 2.62 21.44
CA ALA A 132 -29.36 1.44 22.27
C ALA A 132 -28.12 1.57 23.15
N SER A 133 -28.40 2.16 24.30
CA SER A 133 -27.52 2.37 25.45
C SER A 133 -26.67 1.15 25.82
N LEU A 134 -25.42 1.44 26.22
CA LEU A 134 -24.53 0.57 26.99
C LEU A 134 -25.19 0.12 28.31
N PRO A 135 -25.13 -1.17 28.68
CA PRO A 135 -25.19 -1.55 30.08
C PRO A 135 -23.80 -1.36 30.73
N ARG A 136 -23.73 -0.33 31.57
CA ARG A 136 -22.73 -0.14 32.62
C ARG A 136 -23.07 -1.06 33.79
N LEU A 137 -22.20 -2.03 34.08
CA LEU A 137 -22.12 -2.82 35.32
C LEU A 137 -20.62 -2.81 35.66
N GLN A 138 -20.08 -1.92 36.50
CA GLN A 138 -20.24 -1.77 37.96
C GLN A 138 -20.25 -3.09 38.71
N ASP A 139 -19.36 -3.12 39.72
CA ASP A 139 -19.20 -4.08 40.81
C ASP A 139 -18.48 -5.41 40.54
N LEU A 140 -17.23 -5.54 41.01
CA LEU A 140 -16.98 -6.15 42.32
C LEU A 140 -15.54 -5.87 42.83
N PRO A 141 -15.34 -5.79 44.17
CA PRO A 141 -14.11 -5.35 44.82
C PRO A 141 -13.10 -6.47 45.14
N TYR A 142 -11.87 -6.02 45.41
CA TYR A 142 -10.79 -6.59 46.20
C TYR A 142 -11.06 -7.92 46.95
N ALA A 143 -10.15 -8.88 46.76
CA ALA A 143 -9.75 -9.80 47.83
C ALA A 143 -8.22 -9.99 47.78
N LEU A 144 -7.55 -9.39 48.76
CA LEU A 144 -6.23 -9.77 49.24
C LEU A 144 -6.32 -11.16 49.87
N LEU A 145 -5.40 -12.05 49.53
CA LEU A 145 -4.83 -13.08 50.41
C LEU A 145 -3.48 -13.52 49.82
#